data_AF-A0A0D6MKY2-F1
#
_entry.id   AF-A0A0D6MKY2-F1
#
_cell.length_a   1.000
_cell.length_b   1.000
_cell.length_c   1.000
_cell.angle_alpha   90.00
_cell.angle_beta   90.00
_cell.angle_gamma   90.00
#
_symmetry.space_group_name_H-M   'P 1'
#
loop_
_entity.id
_entity.type
_entity.pdbx_description
1 polymer ?
#
loop_
_entity_poly.entity_id
_entity_poly.type
_entity_poly.pdbx_seq_one_letter_code
_entity_poly.pdbx_strand_id
1 'polypeptide(L)'
;MPGTIYATVRHGNTHRTIRVDVERTNAGRFVAKMPDDRWSPECMTVDNAILLHAAVAFPIEVETAPWLANPRPASRFSFVEKNRAVRSPEPAATEVSAARPCVSLERA
;
A
#
# COMPACT_ATOMS: atom_id res chain seq x y z
N MET A 1 -15.84 -19.62 15.78
CA MET A 1 -17.30 -19.82 15.78
C MET A 1 -17.80 -19.58 14.37
N PRO A 2 -18.51 -20.53 13.74
CA PRO A 2 -19.42 -20.24 12.64
C PRO A 2 -20.77 -19.74 13.19
N GLY A 3 -21.47 -18.89 12.42
CA GLY A 3 -22.73 -18.26 12.79
C GLY A 3 -22.86 -16.84 12.22
N THR A 4 -23.96 -16.16 12.55
CA THR A 4 -24.19 -14.74 12.23
C THR A 4 -23.33 -13.84 13.12
N ILE A 5 -22.51 -12.99 12.51
CA ILE A 5 -21.64 -12.01 13.18
C ILE A 5 -22.09 -10.61 12.79
N TYR A 6 -22.19 -9.70 13.76
CA TYR A 6 -22.39 -8.28 13.51
C TYR A 6 -21.04 -7.57 13.63
N ALA A 7 -20.46 -7.17 12.51
CA ALA A 7 -19.15 -6.53 12.44
C ALA A 7 -19.30 -5.02 12.18
N THR A 8 -18.71 -4.19 13.02
CA THR A 8 -18.66 -2.73 12.78
C THR A 8 -17.38 -2.41 12.03
N VAL A 9 -17.51 -2.07 10.76
CA VAL A 9 -16.38 -1.70 9.89
C VAL A 9 -16.28 -0.19 9.82
N ARG A 10 -15.06 0.33 10.01
CA ARG A 10 -14.74 1.75 9.91
C ARG A 10 -13.81 1.99 8.73
N HIS A 11 -14.21 2.89 7.85
CA HIS A 11 -13.41 3.36 6.72
C HIS A 11 -13.33 4.90 6.78
N GLY A 12 -12.16 5.41 7.18
CA GLY A 12 -11.96 6.84 7.44
C GLY A 12 -12.89 7.36 8.57
N ASN A 13 -13.75 8.30 8.21
CA ASN A 13 -14.78 8.88 9.11
C ASN A 13 -16.11 8.09 9.09
N THR A 14 -16.31 7.22 8.11
CA THR A 14 -17.54 6.42 7.97
C THR A 14 -17.44 5.15 8.79
N HIS A 15 -18.49 4.80 9.51
CA HIS A 15 -18.67 3.50 10.15
C HIS A 15 -20.03 2.94 9.76
N ARG A 16 -20.12 1.63 9.49
CA ARG A 16 -21.41 0.92 9.41
C ARG A 16 -21.25 -0.46 10.07
N THR A 17 -22.32 -0.92 10.71
CA THR A 17 -22.42 -2.29 11.21
C THR A 17 -23.05 -3.15 10.13
N ILE A 18 -22.34 -4.21 9.72
CA ILE A 18 -22.78 -5.18 8.73
C ILE A 18 -23.07 -6.53 9.40
N ARG A 19 -24.09 -7.22 8.89
CA ARG A 19 -24.39 -8.61 9.27
C ARG A 19 -23.66 -9.54 8.30
N VAL A 20 -22.77 -10.37 8.83
CA VAL A 20 -21.99 -11.35 8.08
C VAL A 20 -22.29 -12.74 8.61
N ASP A 21 -22.91 -13.60 7.80
CA ASP A 21 -23.07 -15.01 8.14
C ASP A 21 -21.77 -15.74 7.75
N VAL A 22 -21.08 -16.35 8.72
CA VAL A 22 -19.78 -17.03 8.54
C VAL A 22 -19.94 -18.52 8.81
N GLU A 23 -19.47 -19.37 7.90
CA GLU A 23 -19.44 -20.81 8.06
C GLU A 23 -18.00 -21.34 8.10
N ARG A 24 -17.80 -22.53 8.68
CA ARG A 24 -16.50 -23.21 8.69
C ARG A 24 -16.56 -24.43 7.79
N THR A 25 -15.69 -24.50 6.79
CA THR A 25 -15.65 -25.61 5.83
C THR A 25 -15.05 -26.87 6.44
N ASN A 26 -15.26 -28.02 5.81
CA ASN A 26 -14.70 -29.31 6.22
C ASN A 26 -13.16 -29.31 6.28
N ALA A 27 -12.50 -28.44 5.51
CA ALA A 27 -11.05 -28.22 5.55
C ALA A 27 -10.60 -27.37 6.77
N GLY A 28 -11.52 -26.97 7.64
CA GLY A 28 -11.27 -26.17 8.83
C GLY A 28 -11.12 -24.67 8.58
N ARG A 29 -11.31 -24.22 7.34
CA ARG A 29 -11.23 -22.82 6.88
C ARG A 29 -12.57 -22.10 7.05
N PHE A 30 -12.60 -20.79 6.84
CA PHE A 30 -13.78 -19.94 7.02
C PHE A 30 -14.28 -19.37 5.71
N VAL A 31 -15.59 -19.32 5.53
CA VAL A 31 -16.25 -18.65 4.40
C VAL A 31 -17.31 -17.70 4.93
N ALA A 32 -17.45 -16.52 4.32
CA ALA A 32 -18.50 -15.56 4.61
C ALA A 32 -19.54 -15.57 3.48
N LYS A 33 -20.80 -15.43 3.84
CA LYS A 33 -21.88 -15.24 2.87
C LYS A 33 -21.82 -13.80 2.33
N MET A 34 -21.77 -13.64 1.03
CA MET A 34 -21.67 -12.37 0.32
C MET A 34 -23.06 -11.74 0.08
N PRO A 35 -23.13 -10.43 -0.23
CA PRO A 35 -24.38 -9.75 -0.56
C PRO A 35 -25.12 -10.30 -1.79
N ASP A 36 -24.45 -11.06 -2.67
CA ASP A 36 -25.01 -11.74 -3.84
C ASP A 36 -25.48 -13.19 -3.54
N ASP A 37 -25.68 -13.51 -2.26
CA ASP A 37 -26.01 -14.83 -1.71
C ASP A 37 -24.95 -15.94 -1.94
N ARG A 38 -23.79 -15.62 -2.53
CA ARG A 38 -22.69 -16.59 -2.75
C ARG A 38 -21.79 -16.72 -1.54
N TRP A 39 -21.07 -17.83 -1.45
CA TRP A 39 -20.01 -18.01 -0.45
C TRP A 39 -18.68 -17.41 -0.92
N SER A 40 -17.95 -16.82 0.00
CA SER A 40 -16.60 -16.31 -0.23
C SER A 40 -15.61 -17.42 -0.60
N PRO A 41 -14.47 -17.08 -1.24
CA PRO A 41 -13.26 -17.89 -1.17
C PRO A 41 -12.91 -18.27 0.27
N GLU A 42 -12.31 -19.44 0.45
CA GLU A 42 -11.93 -19.94 1.78
C GLU A 42 -10.80 -19.11 2.39
N CYS A 43 -11.03 -18.62 3.61
CA CYS A 43 -10.11 -17.82 4.39
C CYS A 43 -9.50 -18.62 5.55
N MET A 44 -8.26 -18.30 5.91
CA MET A 44 -7.58 -18.94 7.06
C MET A 44 -8.13 -18.48 8.42
N THR A 45 -8.71 -17.28 8.48
CA THR A 45 -9.29 -16.67 9.69
C THR A 45 -10.71 -16.19 9.44
N VAL A 46 -11.49 -16.05 10.51
CA VAL A 46 -12.83 -15.44 10.49
C VAL A 46 -12.74 -13.97 10.04
N ASP A 47 -11.74 -13.24 10.53
CA ASP A 47 -11.55 -11.82 10.24
C ASP A 47 -11.33 -11.57 8.75
N ASN A 48 -10.57 -12.42 8.07
CA ASN A 48 -10.35 -12.31 6.62
C ASN A 48 -11.66 -12.52 5.84
N ALA A 49 -12.54 -13.43 6.28
CA ALA A 49 -13.84 -13.65 5.65
C ALA A 49 -14.79 -12.44 5.86
N ILE A 50 -14.78 -11.86 7.06
CA ILE A 50 -15.51 -10.62 7.38
C ILE A 50 -14.99 -9.43 6.54
N LEU A 51 -13.66 -9.27 6.44
CA LEU A 51 -13.03 -8.22 5.64
C LEU A 51 -13.35 -8.36 4.15
N LEU A 52 -13.47 -9.58 3.63
CA LEU A 52 -13.88 -9.80 2.25
C LEU A 52 -15.35 -9.37 2.02
N HIS A 53 -16.25 -9.71 2.95
CA HIS A 53 -17.64 -9.24 2.89
C HIS A 53 -17.69 -7.70 2.96
N ALA A 54 -16.90 -7.10 3.84
CA ALA A 54 -16.80 -5.66 3.98
C ALA A 54 -16.29 -4.98 2.70
N ALA A 55 -15.29 -5.54 2.01
CA ALA A 55 -14.78 -5.00 0.76
C ALA A 55 -15.85 -4.95 -0.36
N VAL A 56 -16.82 -5.86 -0.34
CA VAL A 56 -17.96 -5.86 -1.28
C VAL A 56 -19.09 -4.93 -0.79
N ALA A 57 -19.40 -4.93 0.51
CA ALA A 57 -20.47 -4.12 1.09
C ALA A 57 -20.13 -2.61 1.19
N PHE A 58 -18.85 -2.26 1.14
CA PHE A 58 -18.35 -0.89 1.12
C PHE A 58 -17.53 -0.66 -0.17
N PRO A 59 -18.18 -0.54 -1.33
CA PRO A 59 -17.49 -0.11 -2.54
C PRO A 59 -16.82 1.24 -2.27
N ILE A 60 -15.56 1.37 -2.67
CA ILE A 60 -14.87 2.66 -2.60
C ILE A 60 -15.53 3.57 -3.63
N GLU A 61 -16.23 4.61 -3.18
CA GLU A 61 -16.87 5.63 -4.03
C GLU A 61 -15.78 6.49 -4.70
N VAL A 62 -15.10 5.93 -5.70
CA VAL A 62 -14.09 6.62 -6.51
C VAL A 62 -14.74 7.49 -7.60
N GLU A 63 -15.98 7.16 -8.00
CA GLU A 63 -16.67 7.79 -9.13
C GLU A 63 -16.92 9.31 -8.96
N THR A 64 -16.91 9.81 -7.72
CA THR A 64 -17.13 11.23 -7.38
C THR A 64 -15.88 11.96 -6.85
N ALA A 65 -14.68 11.42 -7.12
CA ALA A 65 -13.40 12.05 -6.80
C ALA A 65 -12.73 12.71 -8.03
N PRO A 66 -13.17 13.90 -8.49
CA PRO A 66 -12.60 14.57 -9.66
C PRO A 66 -11.13 15.01 -9.47
N TRP A 67 -10.63 15.00 -8.23
CA TRP A 67 -9.22 15.20 -7.89
C TRP A 67 -8.36 13.94 -8.10
N LEU A 68 -8.97 12.76 -8.17
CA LEU A 68 -8.29 11.49 -8.48
C LEU A 68 -8.36 11.14 -9.98
N ALA A 69 -9.35 11.69 -10.70
CA ALA A 69 -9.31 11.75 -12.15
C ALA A 69 -8.03 12.50 -12.55
N ASN A 70 -7.06 11.79 -13.15
CA ASN A 70 -5.83 12.40 -13.63
C ASN A 70 -5.98 12.76 -15.12
N PRO A 71 -6.37 14.01 -15.49
CA PRO A 71 -6.55 14.39 -16.89
C PRO A 71 -5.24 14.49 -17.68
N ARG A 72 -4.08 14.36 -17.01
CA ARG A 72 -2.76 14.40 -17.64
C ARG A 72 -1.97 13.16 -17.21
N PRO A 73 -2.01 12.04 -17.97
CA PRO A 73 -1.13 10.92 -17.70
C PRO A 73 0.31 11.43 -17.60
N ALA A 74 1.05 10.93 -16.59
CA ALA A 74 2.36 11.44 -16.28
C ALA A 74 3.24 11.48 -17.53
N SER A 75 3.87 12.63 -17.78
CA SER A 75 4.78 12.81 -18.92
C SER A 75 5.80 11.68 -18.90
N ARG A 76 5.78 10.84 -19.94
CA ARG A 76 6.85 9.87 -20.19
C ARG A 76 8.08 10.67 -20.60
N PHE A 77 8.85 11.12 -19.60
CA PHE A 77 10.17 11.70 -19.83
C PHE A 77 11.06 10.61 -20.42
N SER A 78 11.09 10.55 -21.75
CA SER A 78 12.14 9.87 -22.48
C SER A 78 13.47 10.50 -22.07
N PHE A 79 14.35 9.68 -21.50
CA PHE A 79 15.67 10.09 -21.08
C PHE A 79 16.51 10.37 -22.33
N VAL A 80 16.44 11.60 -22.87
CA VAL A 80 17.29 12.03 -23.98
C VAL A 80 18.65 12.39 -23.40
N GLU A 81 19.50 11.38 -23.34
CA GLU A 81 20.91 11.46 -22.94
C GLU A 81 21.66 12.45 -23.85
N LYS A 82 21.83 13.68 -23.37
CA LYS A 82 22.49 14.74 -24.15
C LYS A 82 23.99 14.76 -23.87
N ASN A 83 24.68 13.74 -24.35
CA ASN A 83 26.14 13.73 -24.46
C ASN A 83 26.60 14.95 -25.29
N ARG A 84 27.24 15.92 -24.63
CA ARG A 84 28.09 16.92 -25.31
C ARG A 84 29.37 17.16 -24.52
N ALA A 85 30.34 16.29 -24.73
CA ALA A 85 31.72 16.55 -24.37
C ALA A 85 32.26 17.76 -25.17
N VAL A 86 32.72 18.81 -24.47
CA VAL A 86 33.67 19.79 -25.01
C VAL A 86 34.71 20.13 -23.94
N ARG A 87 35.77 19.31 -23.92
CA ARG A 87 37.18 19.63 -23.65
C ARG A 87 37.52 20.63 -22.52
N SER A 88 38.16 20.09 -21.47
CA SER A 88 39.06 20.84 -20.58
C SER A 88 40.23 21.47 -21.35
N PRO A 89 40.91 22.45 -20.72
CA PRO A 89 42.32 22.21 -20.39
C PRO A 89 42.71 22.60 -18.95
N GLU A 90 43.43 21.69 -18.29
CA GLU A 90 44.43 21.98 -17.24
C GLU A 90 45.69 22.62 -17.87
N PRO A 91 46.73 23.09 -17.11
CA PRO A 91 47.05 22.87 -15.69
C PRO A 91 47.07 24.21 -14.88
N ALA A 92 47.59 24.38 -13.65
CA ALA A 92 48.49 23.54 -12.85
C ALA A 92 48.38 23.71 -11.31
N ALA A 93 49.20 22.90 -10.62
CA ALA A 93 49.49 22.81 -9.20
C ALA A 93 49.68 24.11 -8.37
N THR A 94 49.24 24.05 -7.11
CA THR A 94 50.15 24.08 -5.95
C THR A 94 49.55 23.22 -4.83
N GLU A 95 50.33 22.26 -4.33
CA GLU A 95 49.98 21.40 -3.21
C GLU A 95 50.18 22.13 -1.88
N VAL A 96 49.32 21.89 -0.88
CA VAL A 96 49.79 21.71 0.51
C VAL A 96 49.01 20.55 1.15
N SER A 97 49.73 19.46 1.38
CA SER A 97 49.29 18.29 2.13
C SER A 97 49.33 18.54 3.64
N ALA A 98 48.32 18.09 4.39
CA ALA A 98 48.50 17.57 5.76
C ALA A 98 47.30 16.75 6.28
N ALA A 99 47.51 15.43 6.42
CA ALA A 99 47.01 14.54 7.48
C ALA A 99 45.54 14.60 7.99
N ARG A 100 44.82 13.48 7.81
CA ARG A 100 43.94 12.90 8.86
C ARG A 100 44.82 12.00 9.76
N PRO A 101 44.46 11.73 11.04
CA PRO A 101 43.54 10.62 11.32
C PRO A 101 42.61 10.85 12.54
N CYS A 102 42.01 9.74 13.02
CA CYS A 102 41.18 9.51 14.22
C CYS A 102 41.64 10.24 15.51
N VAL A 103 40.85 10.38 16.58
CA VAL A 103 40.39 9.29 17.48
C VAL A 103 38.98 9.55 18.08
N SER A 104 38.30 8.46 18.43
CA SER A 104 37.10 8.39 19.30
C SER A 104 37.24 9.13 20.64
N LEU A 105 36.12 9.52 21.24
CA LEU A 105 36.03 9.66 22.70
C LEU A 105 34.65 9.22 23.22
N GLU A 106 34.68 8.46 24.32
CA GLU A 106 33.53 7.89 25.03
C GLU A 106 32.93 8.85 26.08
N ARG A 107 31.70 8.50 26.52
CA ARG A 107 31.07 8.81 27.82
C ARG A 107 30.68 10.25 28.17
N ALA A 108 29.40 10.38 28.53
CA ALA A 108 29.02 10.64 29.92
C ALA A 108 27.97 9.58 30.33
#